data_AF-A0A645EB30-F1
#
_entry.id   AF-A0A645EB30-F1
#
_cell.length_a   1.000
_cell.length_b   1.000
_cell.length_c   1.000
_cell.angle_alpha   90.00
_cell.angle_beta   90.00
_cell.angle_gamma   90.00
#
_symmetry.space_group_name_H-M   'P 1'
#
loop_
_entity.id
_entity.type
_entity.pdbx_description
1 polymer ?
#
loop_
_entity_poly.entity_id
_entity_poly.type
_entity_poly.pdbx_seq_one_letter_code
_entity_poly.pdbx_strand_id
1 'polypeptide(L)'
;MTAEEEDALKKLIEDSRADLLWVGLGGPKQEFWMNEHLGKIDVPVMLGVGAAFDFHTQFRPWAPAWVRKIGMEWLFRMATGGKRTCHRNLKCVPSVAWILFKDFLKYCLLRGRQKKSS
;
A
#
# COMPACT_ATOMS: atom_id res chain seq x y z
N MET A 1 18.39 -12.73 -5.66
CA MET A 1 18.11 -13.23 -7.01
C MET A 1 19.45 -13.35 -7.68
N THR A 2 19.89 -14.57 -7.98
CA THR A 2 21.06 -14.78 -8.82
C THR A 2 20.72 -14.39 -10.27
N ALA A 3 21.72 -14.16 -11.11
CA ALA A 3 21.48 -13.85 -12.53
C ALA A 3 20.72 -15.00 -13.23
N GLU A 4 21.02 -16.24 -12.85
CA GLU A 4 20.34 -17.44 -13.38
C GLU A 4 18.85 -17.49 -13.00
N GLU A 5 18.51 -17.14 -11.77
CA GLU A 5 17.11 -17.06 -11.31
C GLU A 5 16.34 -15.96 -12.06
N GLU A 6 16.99 -14.84 -12.35
CA GLU A 6 16.38 -13.73 -13.10
C GLU A 6 16.08 -14.11 -14.55
N ASP A 7 17.03 -14.73 -15.24
CA ASP A 7 16.84 -15.16 -16.63
C ASP A 7 15.78 -16.26 -16.74
N ALA A 8 15.75 -17.19 -15.79
CA ALA A 8 14.71 -18.21 -15.73
C ALA A 8 13.31 -17.60 -15.53
N LEU A 9 13.20 -16.57 -14.67
CA LEU A 9 11.95 -15.86 -14.43
C LEU A 9 11.49 -15.09 -15.68
N LYS A 10 12.40 -14.38 -16.36
CA LYS A 10 12.08 -13.67 -17.61
C LYS A 10 11.55 -14.63 -18.67
N LYS A 11 12.25 -15.74 -18.87
CA LYS A 11 11.83 -16.76 -19.83
C LYS A 11 10.45 -17.32 -19.49
N LEU A 12 10.19 -17.62 -18.21
CA LEU A 12 8.86 -18.06 -17.78
C LEU A 12 7.76 -17.05 -18.11
N ILE A 13 8.04 -15.76 -17.91
CA ILE A 13 7.10 -14.67 -18.23
C ILE A 13 6.87 -14.57 -19.74
N GLU A 14 7.93 -14.59 -20.55
CA GLU A 14 7.84 -14.53 -22.01
C GLU A 14 7.11 -15.73 -22.60
N ASP A 15 7.43 -16.95 -22.12
CA ASP A 15 6.77 -18.19 -22.53
C ASP A 15 5.28 -18.19 -22.16
N SER A 16 4.90 -17.50 -21.08
CA SER A 16 3.50 -17.39 -20.65
C SER A 16 2.64 -16.52 -21.57
N ARG A 17 3.26 -15.64 -22.38
CA ARG A 17 2.56 -14.65 -23.22
C ARG A 17 1.49 -13.85 -22.47
N ALA A 18 1.75 -13.53 -21.21
CA ALA A 18 0.78 -12.86 -20.37
C ALA A 18 0.62 -11.39 -20.78
N ASP A 19 -0.62 -10.93 -20.93
CA ASP A 19 -0.91 -9.51 -21.16
C ASP A 19 -0.76 -8.66 -19.88
N LEU A 20 -0.85 -9.31 -18.72
CA LEU A 20 -0.87 -8.67 -17.40
C LEU A 20 -0.08 -9.48 -16.36
N LEU A 21 0.91 -8.85 -15.75
CA LEU A 21 1.71 -9.44 -14.67
C LEU A 21 1.33 -8.83 -13.31
N TRP A 22 0.86 -9.66 -12.38
CA TRP A 22 0.59 -9.23 -10.99
C TRP A 22 1.82 -9.40 -10.11
N VAL A 23 2.34 -8.31 -9.56
CA VAL A 23 3.56 -8.28 -8.75
C VAL A 23 3.21 -8.17 -7.26
N GLY A 24 3.43 -9.26 -6.52
CA GLY A 24 3.11 -9.40 -5.09
C GLY A 24 4.30 -9.28 -4.13
N LEU A 25 5.37 -8.57 -4.50
CA LEU A 25 6.60 -8.50 -3.68
C LEU A 25 6.49 -7.58 -2.44
N GLY A 26 5.42 -6.79 -2.37
CA GLY A 26 5.21 -5.77 -1.35
C GLY A 26 6.06 -4.51 -1.56
N GLY A 27 5.52 -3.36 -1.16
CA GLY A 27 6.24 -2.08 -1.25
C GLY A 27 7.33 -1.93 -0.17
N PRO A 28 8.49 -1.32 -0.49
CA PRO A 28 8.84 -0.62 -1.73
C PRO A 28 9.51 -1.52 -2.80
N LYS A 29 9.65 -2.82 -2.52
CA LYS A 29 10.42 -3.73 -3.37
C LYS A 29 9.73 -3.99 -4.72
N GLN A 30 8.40 -4.06 -4.71
CA GLN A 30 7.62 -4.23 -5.95
C GLN A 30 7.87 -3.08 -6.93
N GLU A 31 7.91 -1.83 -6.46
CA GLU A 31 8.05 -0.66 -7.32
C GLU A 31 9.45 -0.62 -7.94
N PHE A 32 10.48 -0.93 -7.15
CA PHE A 32 11.85 -1.02 -7.67
C PHE A 32 12.00 -2.16 -8.67
N TRP A 33 11.47 -3.35 -8.35
CA TRP A 33 11.55 -4.49 -9.25
C TRP A 33 10.82 -4.22 -10.58
N MET A 34 9.60 -3.67 -10.53
CA MET A 34 8.85 -3.29 -11.72
C MET A 34 9.60 -2.24 -12.55
N ASN A 35 10.22 -1.25 -11.90
CA ASN A 35 11.00 -0.24 -12.59
C ASN A 35 12.28 -0.81 -13.23
N GLU A 36 12.95 -1.75 -12.55
CA GLU A 36 14.14 -2.44 -13.07
C GLU A 36 13.85 -3.33 -14.27
N HIS A 37 12.63 -3.88 -14.36
CA HIS A 37 12.19 -4.80 -15.41
C HIS A 37 11.37 -4.12 -16.51
N LEU A 38 11.05 -2.83 -16.36
CA LEU A 38 10.35 -2.05 -17.37
C LEU A 38 11.14 -2.06 -18.69
N GLY A 39 10.51 -2.53 -19.76
CA GLY A 39 11.14 -2.66 -21.09
C GLY A 39 12.14 -3.81 -21.23
N LYS A 40 12.30 -4.65 -20.19
CA LYS A 40 13.16 -5.86 -20.23
C LYS A 40 12.37 -7.16 -20.21
N ILE A 41 11.08 -7.10 -19.89
CA ILE A 41 10.15 -8.24 -19.97
C ILE A 41 9.08 -7.93 -21.00
N ASP A 42 8.69 -8.93 -21.78
CA ASP A 42 7.66 -8.81 -22.80
C ASP A 42 6.25 -8.95 -22.17
N VAL A 43 5.90 -8.00 -21.31
CA VAL A 43 4.56 -7.89 -20.72
C VAL A 43 4.05 -6.47 -20.88
N PRO A 44 2.88 -6.25 -21.52
CA PRO A 44 2.32 -4.93 -21.73
C PRO A 44 2.04 -4.15 -20.44
N VAL A 45 1.56 -4.83 -19.39
CA VAL A 45 1.15 -4.19 -18.13
C VAL A 45 1.64 -4.97 -16.91
N MET A 46 2.30 -4.27 -15.99
CA MET A 46 2.63 -4.77 -14.65
C MET A 46 1.75 -4.09 -13.60
N LEU A 47 1.12 -4.87 -12.73
CA LEU A 47 0.25 -4.40 -11.65
C LEU A 47 0.83 -4.80 -10.28
N GLY A 48 1.28 -3.82 -9.49
CA GLY A 48 1.68 -4.05 -8.11
C GLY A 48 0.45 -4.30 -7.22
N VAL A 49 0.27 -5.54 -6.77
CA VAL A 49 -0.86 -5.94 -5.90
C VAL A 49 -0.49 -5.93 -4.41
N GLY A 50 0.78 -5.71 -4.09
CA GLY A 50 1.28 -5.70 -2.72
C GLY A 50 0.95 -6.99 -1.99
N ALA A 51 0.51 -6.86 -0.74
CA ALA A 51 0.15 -7.99 0.13
C ALA A 51 -1.26 -8.55 -0.14
N ALA A 52 -1.90 -8.22 -1.28
CA ALA A 52 -3.27 -8.69 -1.57
C ALA A 52 -3.39 -10.22 -1.54
N PHE A 53 -2.36 -10.93 -2.02
CA PHE A 53 -2.30 -12.38 -1.94
C PHE A 53 -2.17 -12.89 -0.50
N ASP A 54 -1.37 -12.24 0.36
CA ASP A 54 -1.24 -12.62 1.78
C ASP A 54 -2.58 -12.57 2.54
N PHE A 55 -3.49 -11.69 2.12
CA PHE A 55 -4.84 -11.60 2.67
C PHE A 55 -5.77 -12.69 2.12
N HIS A 56 -5.59 -13.10 0.86
CA HIS A 56 -6.37 -14.18 0.23
C HIS A 56 -5.92 -15.56 0.69
N THR A 57 -4.64 -15.75 0.99
CA THR A 57 -4.08 -17.01 1.50
C THR A 57 -4.28 -17.20 3.01
N GLN A 58 -4.99 -16.29 3.68
CA GLN A 58 -5.18 -16.23 5.15
C GLN A 58 -3.88 -16.13 5.97
N PHE A 59 -2.74 -15.85 5.33
CA PHE A 59 -1.46 -15.71 6.02
C PHE A 59 -1.43 -14.49 6.96
N ARG A 60 -2.28 -13.49 6.69
CA ARG A 60 -2.50 -12.31 7.54
C ARG A 60 -3.93 -12.28 8.06
N PRO A 61 -4.16 -12.28 9.38
CA PRO A 61 -5.50 -12.12 9.91
C PRO A 61 -6.02 -10.70 9.63
N TRP A 62 -7.28 -10.63 9.22
CA TRP A 62 -8.01 -9.37 9.16
C TRP A 62 -8.21 -8.82 10.58
N ALA A 63 -8.19 -7.50 10.72
CA ALA A 63 -8.60 -6.88 11.98
C ALA A 63 -10.07 -7.23 12.26
N PRO A 64 -10.45 -7.48 13.53
CA PRO A 64 -11.85 -7.74 13.89
C PRO A 64 -12.78 -6.64 13.37
N ALA A 65 -14.01 -7.02 12.99
CA ALA A 65 -14.93 -6.09 12.33
C ALA A 65 -15.20 -4.82 13.16
N TRP A 66 -15.25 -4.91 14.49
CA TRP A 66 -15.43 -3.76 15.37
C TRP A 66 -14.22 -2.80 15.33
N VAL A 67 -12.99 -3.31 15.24
CA VAL A 67 -11.75 -2.51 15.12
C VAL A 67 -11.72 -1.76 13.79
N ARG A 68 -12.20 -2.40 12.72
CA ARG A 68 -12.34 -1.79 11.39
C ARG A 68 -13.39 -0.69 11.40
N LYS A 69 -14.54 -0.92 12.04
CA LYS A 69 -15.65 0.05 12.15
C LYS A 69 -15.24 1.34 12.88
N ILE A 70 -14.42 1.24 13.91
CA ILE A 70 -13.91 2.41 14.66
C ILE A 70 -12.66 3.04 14.02
N GLY A 71 -12.23 2.57 12.85
CA GLY A 71 -11.06 3.10 12.14
C GLY A 71 -9.71 2.80 12.82
N MET A 72 -9.66 1.85 13.77
CA MET A 72 -8.44 1.49 14.51
C MET A 72 -7.66 0.33 13.89
N GLU A 73 -7.94 0.00 12.63
CA GLU A 73 -7.24 -1.06 11.91
C GLU A 73 -5.73 -0.80 11.84
N TRP A 74 -5.30 0.46 11.76
CA TRP A 74 -3.89 0.83 11.78
C TRP A 74 -3.20 0.38 13.08
N LEU A 75 -3.88 0.49 14.24
CA LEU A 75 -3.34 0.08 15.53
C LEU A 75 -3.19 -1.44 15.62
N PHE A 76 -4.20 -2.18 15.12
CA PHE A 76 -4.12 -3.64 15.00
C PHE A 76 -2.95 -4.06 14.09
N ARG A 77 -2.75 -3.37 12.97
CA ARG A 77 -1.62 -3.60 12.05
C ARG A 77 -0.27 -3.22 12.65
N MET A 78 -0.21 -2.27 13.59
CA MET A 78 1.02 -2.01 14.34
C MET A 78 1.35 -3.14 15.30
N ALA A 79 0.35 -3.67 16.02
CA ALA A 79 0.53 -4.78 16.95
C ALA A 79 0.93 -6.09 16.26
N THR A 80 0.39 -6.34 15.07
CA THR A 80 0.59 -7.60 14.32
C THR A 80 1.64 -7.51 13.21
N GLY A 81 1.95 -6.31 12.72
CA GLY A 81 2.73 -6.08 11.49
C GLY A 81 4.25 -6.01 11.65
N GLY A 82 4.77 -6.25 12.86
CA GLY A 82 6.19 -6.19 13.19
C GLY A 82 6.78 -4.78 13.23
N LYS A 83 8.08 -4.68 13.57
CA LYS A 83 8.79 -3.41 13.84
C LYS A 83 8.75 -2.42 12.67
N ARG A 84 8.86 -2.89 11.43
CA ARG A 84 8.88 -2.06 10.22
C ARG A 84 7.53 -1.36 9.98
N THR A 85 6.42 -2.11 10.09
CA THR A 85 5.07 -1.57 9.92
C THR A 85 4.73 -0.57 11.03
N CYS A 86 5.12 -0.89 12.27
CA CYS A 86 4.93 0.00 13.42
C CYS A 86 5.64 1.35 13.22
N HIS A 87 6.93 1.33 12.84
CA HIS A 87 7.70 2.54 12.62
C HIS A 87 7.11 3.46 11.54
N ARG A 88 6.61 2.88 10.44
CA ARG A 88 5.95 3.64 9.38
C ARG A 88 4.64 4.25 9.87
N ASN A 89 3.80 3.46 10.53
CA ASN A 89 2.47 3.91 10.98
C ASN A 89 2.57 5.00 12.06
N LEU A 90 3.52 4.88 12.99
CA LEU A 90 3.78 5.91 14.01
C LEU A 90 4.19 7.27 13.42
N LYS A 91 4.81 7.27 12.23
CA LYS A 91 5.17 8.51 11.53
C LYS A 91 4.00 9.04 10.70
N CYS A 92 3.40 8.20 9.86
CA CYS A 92 2.40 8.65 8.88
C CYS A 92 1.06 8.99 9.51
N VAL A 93 0.57 8.19 10.48
CA VAL A 93 -0.78 8.36 11.03
C VAL A 93 -0.94 9.71 11.76
N PRO A 94 0.00 10.14 12.64
CA PRO A 94 -0.10 11.45 13.27
C PRO A 94 0.02 12.61 12.28
N SER A 95 0.86 12.50 11.24
CA SER A 95 0.99 13.53 10.21
C SER A 95 -0.32 13.74 9.45
N VAL A 96 -0.99 12.66 9.05
CA VAL A 96 -2.29 12.73 8.38
C VAL A 96 -3.36 13.29 9.32
N ALA A 97 -3.38 12.82 10.57
CA ALA A 97 -4.32 13.33 11.58
C ALA A 97 -4.15 14.84 11.80
N TRP A 98 -2.92 15.34 11.83
CA TRP A 98 -2.61 16.76 11.95
C TRP A 98 -3.08 17.58 10.75
N ILE A 99 -2.87 17.08 9.52
CA ILE A 99 -3.34 17.73 8.30
C ILE A 99 -4.88 17.84 8.32
N LEU A 100 -5.56 16.73 8.59
CA LEU A 100 -7.02 16.69 8.70
C LEU A 100 -7.53 17.61 9.80
N PHE A 101 -6.84 17.67 10.94
CA PHE A 101 -7.19 18.58 12.03
C PHE A 101 -7.04 20.06 11.63
N LYS A 102 -5.94 20.42 10.95
CA LYS A 102 -5.75 21.78 10.43
C LYS A 102 -6.82 22.16 9.41
N ASP A 103 -7.18 21.25 8.52
CA ASP A 103 -8.22 21.50 7.52
C ASP A 103 -9.60 21.60 8.15
N PHE A 104 -9.88 20.79 9.17
CA PHE A 104 -11.09 20.90 9.98
C PHE A 104 -11.19 22.24 10.71
N LEU A 105 -10.11 22.70 11.35
CA LEU A 105 -10.06 24.01 12.02
C LEU A 105 -10.29 25.15 11.03
N LYS A 106 -9.63 25.12 9.87
CA LYS A 106 -9.86 26.10 8.79
C LYS A 106 -11.31 26.09 8.33
N TYR A 107 -11.90 24.90 8.12
CA TYR A 107 -13.30 24.76 7.73
C TYR A 107 -14.24 25.40 8.75
N CYS A 108 -14.05 25.13 10.04
CA CYS A 108 -14.84 25.73 11.12
C CYS A 108 -14.70 27.26 11.18
N LEU A 109 -13.49 27.78 11.01
CA LEU A 109 -13.22 29.23 10.99
C LEU A 109 -13.85 29.94 9.78
N LEU A 110 -13.78 29.33 8.59
CA LEU A 110 -14.37 29.87 7.36
C LEU A 110 -15.91 29.85 7.41
N ARG A 111 -16.49 28.77 7.96
CA ARG A 111 -17.94 28.66 8.18
C ARG A 111 -18.45 29.71 9.18
N GLY A 112 -17.65 30.02 10.21
CA GLY A 112 -17.95 31.10 11.17
C GLY A 112 -17.92 32.50 10.56
N ARG A 113 -17.12 32.72 9.51
CA ARG A 113 -17.05 33.99 8.76
C ARG A 113 -18.23 34.18 7.79
N GLN A 114 -18.64 33.12 7.09
CA GLN A 114 -19.78 33.16 6.16
C GLN A 114 -21.11 33.45 6.88
N LYS A 115 -21.28 32.96 8.12
CA LYS A 115 -22.49 33.16 8.93
C LYS A 115 -22.64 34.56 9.55
N LYS A 116 -21.61 35.41 9.48
CA LYS A 116 -21.61 36.80 10.00
C LYS A 116 -21.81 37.87 8.93
N SER A 117 -21.88 37.49 7.65
CA SER A 117 -22.01 38.39 6.49
C SER A 117 -23.37 38.27 5.78
N SER A 118 -24.32 37.53 6.36
CA SER A 118 -25.76 37.50 6.03
C SER A 118 -26.53 37.86 7.28
#